data_AF-A0A6B0SL67-F1
#
_entry.id   AF-A0A6B0SL67-F1
#
_cell.length_a   1.000
_cell.length_b   1.000
_cell.length_c   1.000
_cell.angle_alpha   90.00
_cell.angle_beta   90.00
_cell.angle_gamma   90.00
#
_symmetry.space_group_name_H-M   'P 1'
#
loop_
_entity.id
_entity.type
_entity.pdbx_description
1 polymer ?
#
loop_
_entity_poly.entity_id
_entity_poly.type
_entity_poly.pdbx_seq_one_letter_code
_entity_poly.pdbx_strand_id
1 'polypeptide(L)'
;MERRQFLARSAAVGGVLMGRKSSRFARQNLAPWTDTTTPEGVLARAEGVHGEVSGVAETTVTLDVSWPDARDSFEVLVRRRQYPDGAVLGSAASGQFHAANPDETRTVTVSVPRTRGESGDWFYEVYVRPNADQNVEGFLCESAPLRWDSRRKDRVLSGERVSDPRPSIDGAAFSRRRAGNEYMLSYRWTDSSRTTWTFDYRLRRSTYDAAVARERGYATTYEESLSSPVAQDFATSLLERATTEDLSDGDDGARTATTPASLDAGRRFDVLVQFVQALQYAPDSETMEAYDYHRTNEETLVAAVGDCKDRTYLLAGLLATAFDCETTLLFQTGHLFLGVDVEDVPALPYDVDPLSLGGREFLAIDPSLRGRIDAFPDLPFVAAYSEGNWWYTDADAITSGIDDVVRDYLKTADVVPQVF
;
A
#
# COMPACT_ATOMS: atom_id res chain seq x y z
N MET A 1 13.68 44.36 -2.49
CA MET A 1 13.31 43.18 -1.68
C MET A 1 13.34 42.00 -2.63
N GLU A 2 14.51 41.35 -2.72
CA GLU A 2 14.96 40.66 -3.92
C GLU A 2 14.91 39.13 -3.81
N ARG A 3 14.51 38.52 -4.93
CA ARG A 3 14.53 37.09 -5.33
C ARG A 3 15.78 36.30 -4.91
N ARG A 4 16.86 36.98 -4.52
CA ARG A 4 18.13 36.41 -4.02
C ARG A 4 18.08 35.92 -2.57
N GLN A 5 17.13 36.38 -1.74
CA GLN A 5 16.98 35.88 -0.36
C GLN A 5 16.11 34.62 -0.25
N PHE A 6 15.36 34.26 -1.31
CA PHE A 6 14.65 32.98 -1.40
C PHE A 6 15.60 31.85 -1.82
N LEU A 7 16.52 32.12 -2.75
CA LEU A 7 17.53 31.16 -3.19
C LEU A 7 18.66 30.91 -2.15
N ALA A 8 18.82 31.80 -1.16
CA ALA A 8 19.84 31.65 -0.12
C ALA A 8 19.40 30.76 1.07
N ARG A 9 18.14 30.28 1.10
CA ARG A 9 17.69 29.26 2.07
C ARG A 9 17.64 27.84 1.51
N SER A 10 17.79 27.67 0.19
CA SER A 10 17.96 26.37 -0.47
C SER A 10 19.39 25.83 -0.42
N ALA A 11 20.34 26.57 0.16
CA ALA A 11 21.76 26.20 0.26
C ALA A 11 22.16 25.66 1.66
N ALA A 12 21.21 25.09 2.40
CA ALA A 12 21.47 24.52 3.73
C ALA A 12 20.86 23.11 3.92
N VAL A 13 21.12 22.20 2.97
CA VAL A 13 21.30 20.77 3.29
C VAL A 13 22.44 20.24 2.42
N GLY A 14 23.65 20.74 2.68
CA GLY A 14 24.88 20.19 2.14
C GLY A 14 25.40 19.05 3.02
N GLY A 15 25.13 17.82 2.60
CA GLY A 15 26.08 16.71 2.47
C GLY A 15 26.77 16.11 3.70
N VAL A 16 26.69 14.78 3.80
CA VAL A 16 27.85 13.90 4.11
C VAL A 16 27.72 12.57 3.35
N LEU A 17 28.55 12.44 2.30
CA LEU A 17 29.32 11.26 1.86
C LEU A 17 28.72 9.85 2.05
N MET A 18 28.46 9.15 0.93
CA MET A 18 28.97 7.80 0.65
C MET A 18 28.89 7.50 -0.85
N GLY A 19 30.04 7.57 -1.53
CA GLY A 19 30.19 7.20 -2.94
C GLY A 19 30.49 5.72 -3.14
N ARG A 20 30.14 5.20 -4.33
CA ARG A 20 30.70 4.06 -5.11
C ARG A 20 31.06 2.74 -4.40
N LYS A 21 30.75 2.54 -3.10
CA LYS A 21 30.88 1.26 -2.39
C LYS A 21 29.55 0.52 -2.18
N SER A 22 28.41 1.17 -2.42
CA SER A 22 27.07 0.60 -2.21
C SER A 22 26.71 -0.52 -3.19
N SER A 23 27.14 -0.47 -4.45
CA SER A 23 26.81 -1.51 -5.44
C SER A 23 27.63 -2.80 -5.31
N ARG A 24 28.88 -2.73 -4.84
CA ARG A 24 29.66 -3.93 -4.45
C ARG A 24 29.29 -4.45 -3.06
N PHE A 25 28.88 -3.58 -2.14
CA PHE A 25 28.36 -4.02 -0.84
C PHE A 25 27.03 -4.77 -0.98
N ALA A 26 26.15 -4.33 -1.89
CA ALA A 26 24.93 -5.07 -2.25
C ALA A 26 25.23 -6.44 -2.89
N ARG A 27 26.25 -6.56 -3.76
CA ARG A 27 26.59 -7.85 -4.38
C ARG A 27 27.45 -8.78 -3.50
N GLN A 28 28.20 -8.27 -2.52
CA GLN A 28 29.08 -9.08 -1.66
C GLN A 28 28.50 -9.39 -0.27
N ASN A 29 27.48 -8.66 0.20
CA ASN A 29 26.77 -8.96 1.46
C ASN A 29 25.37 -9.54 1.27
N LEU A 30 24.96 -9.79 0.02
CA LEU A 30 23.78 -10.60 -0.32
C LEU A 30 24.20 -12.02 -0.76
N ALA A 31 25.00 -12.68 0.08
CA ALA A 31 25.07 -14.13 0.12
C ALA A 31 24.33 -14.60 1.37
N PRO A 32 23.71 -15.79 1.30
CA PRO A 32 22.28 -15.96 1.51
C PRO A 32 21.85 -15.37 2.85
N TRP A 33 20.74 -14.64 2.85
CA TRP A 33 19.99 -14.31 4.05
C TRP A 33 19.70 -15.60 4.81
N THR A 34 20.56 -15.96 5.75
CA THR A 34 20.28 -16.97 6.75
C THR A 34 19.40 -16.29 7.78
N ASP A 35 18.12 -16.62 7.71
CA ASP A 35 17.16 -16.52 8.80
C ASP A 35 16.90 -15.11 9.33
N THR A 36 16.41 -14.24 8.45
CA THR A 36 15.40 -13.27 8.83
C THR A 36 14.19 -13.62 7.98
N THR A 37 13.16 -14.14 8.62
CA THR A 37 11.85 -14.32 8.01
C THR A 37 11.52 -13.02 7.27
N THR A 38 11.39 -13.13 5.95
CA THR A 38 10.71 -12.16 5.10
C THR A 38 9.54 -11.62 5.90
N PRO A 39 9.28 -10.29 5.96
CA PRO A 39 8.04 -9.82 6.57
C PRO A 39 6.93 -10.66 5.96
N GLU A 40 6.31 -11.53 6.78
CA GLU A 40 5.23 -12.40 6.34
C GLU A 40 4.28 -11.47 5.58
N GLY A 41 3.99 -11.80 4.30
CA GLY A 41 3.10 -10.99 3.47
C GLY A 41 1.83 -10.65 4.24
N VAL A 42 1.08 -9.63 3.80
CA VAL A 42 -0.18 -9.25 4.47
C VAL A 42 -1.03 -10.51 4.60
N LEU A 43 -1.09 -11.06 5.82
CA LEU A 43 -1.78 -12.31 6.06
C LEU A 43 -3.26 -12.01 5.88
N ALA A 44 -3.92 -12.84 5.07
CA ALA A 44 -5.36 -12.78 4.91
C ALA A 44 -6.04 -12.82 6.29
N ARG A 45 -7.15 -12.11 6.41
CA ARG A 45 -7.94 -12.16 7.64
C ARG A 45 -8.49 -13.56 7.84
N ALA A 46 -8.56 -13.99 9.09
CA ALA A 46 -9.22 -15.24 9.41
C ALA A 46 -10.71 -15.13 9.04
N GLU A 47 -11.19 -16.02 8.16
CA GLU A 47 -12.60 -16.11 7.84
C GLU A 47 -13.38 -16.75 9.00
N GLY A 48 -14.57 -16.22 9.29
CA GLY A 48 -15.45 -16.78 10.32
C GLY A 48 -14.95 -16.70 11.76
N VAL A 49 -13.87 -15.97 12.05
CA VAL A 49 -13.46 -15.60 13.42
C VAL A 49 -13.15 -14.12 13.47
N HIS A 50 -13.61 -13.47 14.52
CA HIS A 50 -13.35 -12.07 14.82
C HIS A 50 -12.63 -11.97 16.16
N GLY A 51 -11.73 -11.01 16.27
CA GLY A 51 -11.02 -10.72 17.52
C GLY A 51 -10.89 -9.23 17.71
N GLU A 52 -10.99 -8.79 18.96
CA GLU A 52 -10.69 -7.42 19.37
C GLU A 52 -9.83 -7.43 20.64
N VAL A 53 -8.87 -6.52 20.73
CA VAL A 53 -8.08 -6.32 21.96
C VAL A 53 -8.90 -5.49 22.95
N SER A 54 -9.37 -6.13 24.03
CA SER A 54 -10.16 -5.48 25.07
C SER A 54 -9.33 -4.97 26.25
N GLY A 55 -8.08 -5.43 26.41
CA GLY A 55 -7.18 -4.90 27.44
C GLY A 55 -5.73 -5.34 27.31
N VAL A 56 -4.81 -4.54 27.84
CA VAL A 56 -3.40 -4.90 27.98
C VAL A 56 -2.89 -4.52 29.36
N ALA A 57 -2.22 -5.47 30.02
CA ALA A 57 -1.57 -5.28 31.31
C ALA A 57 -0.19 -5.97 31.29
N GLU A 58 0.88 -5.19 31.48
CA GLU A 58 2.26 -5.68 31.44
C GLU A 58 2.58 -6.47 30.15
N THR A 59 2.77 -7.78 30.27
CA THR A 59 3.07 -8.73 29.19
C THR A 59 1.83 -9.51 28.75
N THR A 60 0.67 -9.16 29.26
CA THR A 60 -0.58 -9.90 29.06
C THR A 60 -1.55 -9.08 28.22
N VAL A 61 -2.10 -9.70 27.19
CA VAL A 61 -3.20 -9.17 26.37
C VAL A 61 -4.48 -9.91 26.69
N THR A 62 -5.58 -9.18 26.74
CA THR A 62 -6.95 -9.70 26.82
C THR A 62 -7.65 -9.41 25.51
N LEU A 63 -8.28 -10.44 24.96
CA LEU A 63 -8.91 -10.46 23.65
C LEU A 63 -10.35 -10.93 23.81
N ASP A 64 -11.28 -10.29 23.12
CA ASP A 64 -12.63 -10.84 22.93
C ASP A 64 -12.68 -11.46 21.53
N VAL A 65 -12.93 -12.77 21.48
CA VAL A 65 -12.88 -13.57 20.25
C VAL A 65 -14.25 -14.17 20.01
N SER A 66 -14.82 -13.95 18.83
CA SER A 66 -16.17 -14.42 18.47
C SER A 66 -16.17 -15.15 17.13
N TRP A 67 -17.06 -16.10 16.96
CA TRP A 67 -17.24 -16.83 15.69
C TRP A 67 -18.75 -16.95 15.40
N PRO A 68 -19.24 -16.44 14.25
CA PRO A 68 -20.66 -16.49 13.92
C PRO A 68 -21.13 -17.92 13.64
N ASP A 69 -20.29 -18.73 12.98
CA ASP A 69 -20.63 -20.09 12.59
C ASP A 69 -19.87 -21.13 13.40
N ALA A 70 -20.46 -22.32 13.56
CA ALA A 70 -19.77 -23.47 14.13
C ALA A 70 -18.58 -23.85 13.24
N ARG A 71 -17.42 -24.08 13.86
CA ARG A 71 -16.18 -24.39 13.15
C ARG A 71 -15.30 -25.39 13.91
N ASP A 72 -14.30 -25.90 13.20
CA ASP A 72 -13.27 -26.73 13.81
C ASP A 72 -12.53 -25.97 14.91
N SER A 73 -11.95 -26.76 15.82
CA SER A 73 -11.24 -26.21 16.95
C SER A 73 -10.00 -25.43 16.49
N PHE A 74 -9.70 -24.32 17.16
CA PHE A 74 -8.60 -23.43 16.79
C PHE A 74 -7.88 -22.86 18.02
N GLU A 75 -6.72 -22.26 17.81
CA GLU A 75 -5.95 -21.52 18.82
C GLU A 75 -5.77 -20.07 18.39
N VAL A 76 -5.65 -19.18 19.38
CA VAL A 76 -5.28 -17.79 19.17
C VAL A 76 -3.79 -17.64 19.44
N LEU A 77 -3.01 -17.34 18.40
CA LEU A 77 -1.59 -17.04 18.50
C LEU A 77 -1.40 -15.53 18.67
N VAL A 78 -0.76 -15.13 19.76
CA VAL A 78 -0.39 -13.74 20.02
C VAL A 78 1.11 -13.58 19.83
N ARG A 79 1.50 -12.63 18.99
CA ARG A 79 2.90 -12.21 18.80
C ARG A 79 3.07 -10.81 19.33
N ARG A 80 4.07 -10.58 20.16
CA ARG A 80 4.50 -9.23 20.53
C ARG A 80 5.61 -8.81 19.57
N ARG A 81 5.46 -7.67 18.90
CA ARG A 81 6.42 -7.16 17.92
C ARG A 81 6.87 -5.76 18.23
N GLN A 82 8.05 -5.40 17.74
CA GLN A 82 8.48 -4.01 17.70
C GLN A 82 7.57 -3.23 16.73
N TYR A 83 7.10 -2.07 17.17
CA TYR A 83 6.25 -1.20 16.36
C TYR A 83 7.12 -0.35 15.41
N PRO A 84 6.67 -0.04 14.18
CA PRO A 84 5.39 -0.43 13.58
C PRO A 84 5.34 -1.86 12.99
N ASP A 85 6.39 -2.38 12.39
CA ASP A 85 6.38 -3.69 11.69
C ASP A 85 7.65 -4.52 11.93
N GLY A 86 8.40 -4.18 12.99
CA GLY A 86 9.71 -4.74 13.28
C GLY A 86 9.71 -6.19 13.78
N ALA A 87 10.81 -6.55 14.42
CA ALA A 87 11.08 -7.93 14.84
C ALA A 87 10.05 -8.46 15.85
N VAL A 88 9.82 -9.78 15.81
CA VAL A 88 9.04 -10.51 16.83
C VAL A 88 9.84 -10.58 18.12
N LEU A 89 9.30 -9.97 19.18
CA LEU A 89 9.89 -9.92 20.52
C LEU A 89 9.51 -11.13 21.38
N GLY A 90 8.44 -11.84 20.99
CA GLY A 90 7.97 -13.05 21.65
C GLY A 90 6.62 -13.48 21.11
N SER A 91 6.25 -14.73 21.37
CA SER A 91 4.95 -15.28 21.02
C SER A 91 4.42 -16.20 22.11
N ALA A 92 3.11 -16.29 22.21
CA ALA A 92 2.41 -17.27 23.02
C ALA A 92 1.05 -17.58 22.38
N ALA A 93 0.53 -18.77 22.60
CA ALA A 93 -0.79 -19.16 22.15
C ALA A 93 -1.75 -19.28 23.33
N SER A 94 -3.03 -19.11 23.06
CA SER A 94 -4.09 -19.58 23.95
C SER A 94 -4.09 -21.11 24.02
N GLY A 95 -4.90 -21.67 24.90
CA GLY A 95 -5.36 -23.05 24.73
C GLY A 95 -6.29 -23.18 23.52
N GLN A 96 -6.61 -24.42 23.15
CA GLN A 96 -7.51 -24.72 22.04
C GLN A 96 -8.97 -24.36 22.39
N PHE A 97 -9.66 -23.73 21.46
CA PHE A 97 -11.09 -23.44 21.51
C PHE A 97 -11.87 -24.53 20.80
N HIS A 98 -12.89 -25.07 21.46
CA HIS A 98 -13.94 -25.83 20.79
C HIS A 98 -15.06 -24.86 20.38
N ALA A 99 -15.11 -24.54 19.09
CA ALA A 99 -16.04 -23.57 18.50
C ALA A 99 -17.31 -24.25 17.95
N ALA A 100 -17.94 -25.07 18.79
CA ALA A 100 -19.12 -25.85 18.40
C ALA A 100 -20.43 -25.04 18.43
N ASN A 101 -20.48 -23.94 19.18
CA ASN A 101 -21.67 -23.09 19.28
C ASN A 101 -21.50 -21.85 18.40
N PRO A 102 -22.42 -21.58 17.45
CA PRO A 102 -22.42 -20.33 16.69
C PRO A 102 -22.70 -19.12 17.59
N ASP A 103 -22.31 -17.94 17.12
CA ASP A 103 -22.46 -16.64 17.78
C ASP A 103 -21.89 -16.54 19.22
N GLU A 104 -20.99 -17.45 19.59
CA GLU A 104 -20.32 -17.42 20.89
C GLU A 104 -19.18 -16.38 20.88
N THR A 105 -19.02 -15.65 21.99
CA THR A 105 -17.87 -14.78 22.25
C THR A 105 -17.16 -15.26 23.50
N ARG A 106 -15.82 -15.39 23.44
CA ARG A 106 -14.97 -15.74 24.56
C ARG A 106 -13.91 -14.68 24.81
N THR A 107 -13.73 -14.35 26.08
CA THR A 107 -12.60 -13.55 26.53
C THR A 107 -11.39 -14.46 26.77
N VAL A 108 -10.26 -14.11 26.17
CA VAL A 108 -9.02 -14.87 26.16
C VAL A 108 -7.91 -14.00 26.72
N THR A 109 -7.13 -14.55 27.64
CA THR A 109 -5.96 -13.86 28.21
C THR A 109 -4.70 -14.62 27.83
N VAL A 110 -3.76 -13.94 27.17
CA VAL A 110 -2.50 -14.52 26.71
C VAL A 110 -1.32 -13.69 27.23
N SER A 111 -0.40 -14.35 27.93
CA SER A 111 0.82 -13.72 28.44
C SER A 111 2.00 -14.02 27.52
N VAL A 112 2.59 -12.99 26.93
CA VAL A 112 3.80 -13.09 26.09
C VAL A 112 4.99 -12.52 26.88
N PRO A 113 5.86 -13.38 27.45
CA PRO A 113 6.92 -12.94 28.36
C PRO A 113 7.84 -11.88 27.75
N ARG A 114 8.34 -10.97 28.60
CA ARG A 114 9.33 -9.96 28.22
C ARG A 114 10.75 -10.51 28.25
N THR A 115 11.52 -10.32 27.18
CA THR A 115 12.96 -10.59 27.17
C THR A 115 13.73 -9.41 27.76
N ARG A 116 14.79 -9.72 28.51
CA ARG A 116 15.64 -8.69 29.12
C ARG A 116 16.34 -7.87 28.03
N GLY A 117 16.27 -6.54 28.15
CA GLY A 117 16.93 -5.60 27.23
C GLY A 117 16.03 -5.06 26.13
N GLU A 118 14.78 -5.53 26.02
CA GLU A 118 13.80 -4.95 25.12
C GLU A 118 13.52 -3.47 25.44
N SER A 119 13.61 -2.63 24.41
CA SER A 119 13.37 -1.19 24.43
C SER A 119 12.63 -0.76 23.17
N GLY A 120 12.09 0.45 23.17
CA GLY A 120 11.25 0.96 22.10
C GLY A 120 9.78 0.59 22.26
N ASP A 121 8.99 1.04 21.28
CA ASP A 121 7.56 0.83 21.23
C ASP A 121 7.25 -0.53 20.60
N TRP A 122 6.20 -1.17 21.07
CA TRP A 122 5.82 -2.52 20.71
C TRP A 122 4.29 -2.67 20.67
N PHE A 123 3.79 -3.71 20.02
CA PHE A 123 2.37 -4.01 19.95
C PHE A 123 2.12 -5.52 19.87
N TYR A 124 0.87 -5.93 20.06
CA TYR A 124 0.43 -7.30 19.84
C TYR A 124 -0.21 -7.46 18.47
N GLU A 125 0.22 -8.47 17.72
CA GLU A 125 -0.51 -9.03 16.58
C GLU A 125 -1.19 -10.33 17.02
N VAL A 126 -2.41 -10.53 16.56
CA VAL A 126 -3.25 -11.66 16.94
C VAL A 126 -3.67 -12.43 15.70
N TYR A 127 -3.45 -13.74 15.73
CA TYR A 127 -3.72 -14.66 14.62
C TYR A 127 -4.56 -15.83 15.10
N VAL A 128 -5.27 -16.47 14.17
CA VAL A 128 -5.85 -17.81 14.34
C VAL A 128 -4.93 -18.84 13.70
N ARG A 129 -4.85 -20.02 14.30
CA ARG A 129 -4.33 -21.23 13.67
C ARG A 129 -5.17 -22.44 14.09
N PRO A 130 -5.26 -23.51 13.28
CA PRO A 130 -6.13 -24.64 13.63
C PRO A 130 -5.58 -25.45 14.80
N ASN A 131 -4.25 -25.60 14.90
CA ASN A 131 -3.57 -26.22 16.04
C ASN A 131 -2.10 -25.81 16.11
N ALA A 132 -1.40 -26.25 17.17
CA ALA A 132 -0.02 -25.87 17.46
C ALA A 132 1.01 -26.20 16.37
N ASP A 133 0.75 -27.25 15.58
CA ASP A 133 1.67 -27.77 14.56
C ASP A 133 1.38 -27.21 13.16
N GLN A 134 0.35 -26.38 13.03
CA GLN A 134 -0.06 -25.79 11.76
C GLN A 134 0.29 -24.32 11.65
N ASN A 135 0.46 -23.87 10.40
CA ASN A 135 0.68 -22.47 10.07
C ASN A 135 -0.50 -21.61 10.52
N VAL A 136 -0.23 -20.30 10.67
CA VAL A 136 -1.29 -19.32 10.89
C VAL A 136 -2.31 -19.40 9.75
N GLU A 137 -3.58 -19.48 10.13
CA GLU A 137 -4.71 -19.50 9.21
C GLU A 137 -5.06 -18.09 8.76
N GLY A 138 -5.03 -17.12 9.68
CA GLY A 138 -5.32 -15.74 9.34
C GLY A 138 -5.12 -14.76 10.48
N PHE A 139 -5.04 -13.48 10.11
CA PHE A 139 -4.95 -12.35 11.03
C PHE A 139 -6.31 -11.99 11.63
N LEU A 140 -6.36 -11.69 12.92
CA LEU A 140 -7.57 -11.22 13.62
C LEU A 140 -7.55 -9.72 13.83
N CYS A 141 -6.59 -9.25 14.62
CA CYS A 141 -6.48 -7.87 15.06
C CYS A 141 -5.07 -7.56 15.57
N GLU A 142 -4.84 -6.28 15.85
CA GLU A 142 -3.63 -5.83 16.51
C GLU A 142 -3.96 -4.83 17.63
N SER A 143 -3.11 -4.75 18.65
CA SER A 143 -3.24 -3.74 19.70
C SER A 143 -2.71 -2.39 19.23
N ALA A 144 -3.04 -1.33 19.98
CA ALA A 144 -2.29 -0.08 19.90
C ALA A 144 -0.80 -0.28 20.24
N PRO A 145 0.12 0.62 19.81
CA PRO A 145 1.50 0.62 20.26
C PRO A 145 1.56 1.00 21.72
N LEU A 146 2.54 0.38 22.37
CA LEU A 146 2.73 0.35 23.80
C LEU A 146 4.22 0.53 24.09
N ARG A 147 4.53 1.07 25.26
CA ARG A 147 5.90 1.23 25.72
C ARG A 147 6.00 0.99 27.22
N TRP A 148 7.15 0.49 27.64
CA TRP A 148 7.41 0.26 29.06
C TRP A 148 7.58 1.60 29.81
N ASP A 149 6.94 1.75 30.97
CA ASP A 149 7.21 2.88 31.85
C ASP A 149 8.61 2.73 32.47
N SER A 150 9.53 3.65 32.13
CA SER A 150 10.90 3.63 32.63
C SER A 150 10.99 3.83 34.15
N ARG A 151 9.93 4.38 34.77
CA ARG A 151 9.85 4.63 36.21
C ARG A 151 9.15 3.50 36.98
N ARG A 152 8.34 2.68 36.30
CA ARG A 152 7.55 1.59 36.90
C ARG A 152 7.55 0.37 36.00
N LYS A 153 8.33 -0.65 36.38
CA LYS A 153 8.58 -1.83 35.53
C LYS A 153 7.33 -2.68 35.25
N ASP A 154 6.31 -2.53 36.09
CA ASP A 154 4.99 -3.18 36.08
C ASP A 154 3.92 -2.36 35.31
N ARG A 155 4.32 -1.26 34.66
CA ARG A 155 3.38 -0.39 33.96
C ARG A 155 3.72 -0.25 32.47
N VAL A 156 2.66 -0.28 31.67
CA VAL A 156 2.70 -0.02 30.22
C VAL A 156 2.01 1.32 29.95
N LEU A 157 2.58 2.09 29.03
CA LEU A 157 2.05 3.36 28.54
C LEU A 157 1.73 3.22 27.05
N SER A 158 0.92 4.12 26.51
CA SER A 158 0.76 4.23 25.06
C SER A 158 2.08 4.62 24.40
N GLY A 159 2.40 3.94 23.30
CA GLY A 159 3.49 4.28 22.39
C GLY A 159 3.13 5.45 21.48
N GLU A 160 4.12 5.94 20.75
CA GLU A 160 4.00 6.94 19.72
C GLU A 160 3.36 6.35 18.45
N ARG A 161 2.69 7.21 17.69
CA ARG A 161 2.01 6.86 16.44
C ARG A 161 2.22 7.96 15.43
N VAL A 162 2.19 7.57 14.17
CA VAL A 162 2.02 8.51 13.08
C VAL A 162 0.62 9.12 13.16
N SER A 163 0.54 10.42 12.87
CA SER A 163 -0.75 11.12 12.76
C SER A 163 -1.55 10.57 11.59
N ASP A 164 -2.87 10.52 11.72
CA ASP A 164 -3.73 10.11 10.62
C ASP A 164 -3.53 10.99 9.37
N PRO A 165 -3.68 10.43 8.16
CA PRO A 165 -3.41 11.19 6.94
C PRO A 165 -4.37 12.35 6.78
N ARG A 166 -3.85 13.44 6.20
CA ARG A 166 -4.64 14.60 5.80
C ARG A 166 -4.92 14.58 4.29
N PRO A 167 -6.05 15.17 3.86
CA PRO A 167 -7.13 15.68 4.70
C PRO A 167 -7.94 14.53 5.32
N SER A 168 -8.72 14.85 6.36
CA SER A 168 -9.75 13.92 6.84
C SER A 168 -10.86 13.92 5.79
N ILE A 169 -10.85 12.94 4.89
CA ILE A 169 -11.88 12.77 3.87
C ILE A 169 -12.93 11.83 4.43
N ASP A 170 -14.12 12.37 4.68
CA ASP A 170 -15.32 11.61 4.96
C ASP A 170 -16.45 12.17 4.09
N GLY A 171 -16.84 11.41 3.08
CA GLY A 171 -17.78 11.84 2.05
C GLY A 171 -18.38 10.67 1.29
N ALA A 172 -19.21 10.98 0.29
CA ALA A 172 -19.95 9.96 -0.45
C ALA A 172 -19.07 8.99 -1.23
N ALA A 173 -17.89 9.43 -1.71
CA ALA A 173 -16.97 8.60 -2.50
C ALA A 173 -15.97 7.81 -1.64
N PHE A 174 -15.69 8.29 -0.42
CA PHE A 174 -14.73 7.66 0.47
C PHE A 174 -15.02 8.01 1.92
N SER A 175 -14.94 7.01 2.80
CA SER A 175 -14.89 7.23 4.24
C SER A 175 -13.77 6.41 4.87
N ARG A 176 -13.13 7.01 5.88
CA ARG A 176 -12.15 6.36 6.74
C ARG A 176 -12.60 6.45 8.18
N ARG A 177 -12.78 5.30 8.82
CA ARG A 177 -13.02 5.21 10.26
C ARG A 177 -12.00 4.32 10.94
N ARG A 178 -11.85 4.50 12.24
CA ARG A 178 -11.01 3.64 13.08
C ARG A 178 -11.88 2.56 13.72
N ALA A 179 -11.39 1.33 13.72
CA ALA A 179 -11.94 0.25 14.55
C ALA A 179 -10.76 -0.52 15.14
N GLY A 180 -10.68 -0.59 16.47
CA GLY A 180 -9.48 -1.06 17.15
C GLY A 180 -8.24 -0.30 16.68
N ASN A 181 -7.22 -1.03 16.25
CA ASN A 181 -6.00 -0.45 15.69
C ASN A 181 -5.93 -0.55 14.15
N GLU A 182 -7.06 -0.40 13.47
CA GLU A 182 -7.13 -0.55 12.02
C GLU A 182 -7.89 0.61 11.38
N TYR A 183 -7.56 0.88 10.13
CA TYR A 183 -8.37 1.71 9.25
C TYR A 183 -9.42 0.84 8.58
N MET A 184 -10.68 1.23 8.72
CA MET A 184 -11.77 0.72 7.91
C MET A 184 -12.05 1.76 6.83
N LEU A 185 -11.80 1.35 5.59
CA LEU A 185 -11.87 2.17 4.39
C LEU A 185 -13.10 1.72 3.60
N SER A 186 -13.93 2.67 3.18
CA SER A 186 -15.05 2.41 2.28
C SER A 186 -14.88 3.27 1.05
N TYR A 187 -14.85 2.65 -0.12
CA TYR A 187 -14.70 3.30 -1.41
C TYR A 187 -15.98 3.18 -2.21
N ARG A 188 -16.31 4.25 -2.94
CA ARG A 188 -17.39 4.28 -3.92
C ARG A 188 -16.95 5.04 -5.16
N TRP A 189 -17.03 4.40 -6.31
CA TRP A 189 -16.68 5.02 -7.59
C TRP A 189 -17.62 4.60 -8.71
N THR A 190 -17.67 5.42 -9.76
CA THR A 190 -18.46 5.13 -10.95
C THR A 190 -17.51 4.90 -12.11
N ASP A 191 -17.73 3.79 -12.81
CA ASP A 191 -16.92 3.39 -13.95
C ASP A 191 -17.41 4.06 -15.26
N SER A 192 -16.69 3.89 -16.38
CA SER A 192 -17.02 4.45 -17.69
C SER A 192 -18.32 3.91 -18.28
N SER A 193 -18.79 2.75 -17.80
CA SER A 193 -20.11 2.18 -18.13
C SER A 193 -21.23 2.78 -17.28
N ARG A 194 -20.91 3.71 -16.38
CA ARG A 194 -21.80 4.32 -15.38
C ARG A 194 -22.24 3.36 -14.27
N THR A 195 -21.57 2.22 -14.13
CA THR A 195 -21.80 1.30 -13.02
C THR A 195 -21.15 1.87 -11.78
N THR A 196 -21.90 1.94 -10.67
CA THR A 196 -21.37 2.39 -9.38
C THR A 196 -20.94 1.20 -8.54
N TRP A 197 -19.66 1.18 -8.20
CA TRP A 197 -19.01 0.17 -7.39
C TRP A 197 -18.86 0.65 -5.95
N THR A 198 -18.98 -0.28 -5.02
CA THR A 198 -18.67 -0.10 -3.60
C THR A 198 -17.71 -1.17 -3.12
N PHE A 199 -16.75 -0.79 -2.27
CA PHE A 199 -15.76 -1.72 -1.74
C PHE A 199 -15.31 -1.30 -0.33
N ASP A 200 -15.42 -2.23 0.60
CA ASP A 200 -14.89 -2.07 1.97
C ASP A 200 -13.58 -2.84 2.13
N TYR A 201 -12.57 -2.12 2.60
CA TYR A 201 -11.22 -2.62 2.84
C TYR A 201 -10.76 -2.29 4.26
N ARG A 202 -9.87 -3.12 4.82
CA ARG A 202 -9.30 -2.88 6.14
C ARG A 202 -7.80 -2.92 6.05
N LEU A 203 -7.14 -1.86 6.52
CA LEU A 203 -5.68 -1.79 6.60
C LEU A 203 -5.23 -1.63 8.04
N ARG A 204 -4.25 -2.44 8.44
CA ARG A 204 -3.61 -2.33 9.76
C ARG A 204 -2.93 -0.97 9.91
N ARG A 205 -3.06 -0.33 11.07
CA ARG A 205 -2.38 0.95 11.31
C ARG A 205 -0.88 0.77 11.44
N SER A 206 -0.40 -0.34 11.98
CA SER A 206 1.02 -0.72 11.94
C SER A 206 1.58 -0.66 10.52
N THR A 207 0.88 -1.26 9.55
CA THR A 207 1.28 -1.28 8.14
C THR A 207 1.31 0.12 7.54
N TYR A 208 0.34 0.98 7.85
CA TYR A 208 0.37 2.39 7.45
C TYR A 208 1.52 3.17 8.09
N ASP A 209 1.70 3.07 9.41
CA ASP A 209 2.75 3.79 10.14
C ASP A 209 4.15 3.36 9.66
N ALA A 210 4.35 2.07 9.34
CA ALA A 210 5.56 1.57 8.72
C ALA A 210 5.78 2.17 7.34
N ALA A 211 4.75 2.21 6.50
CA ALA A 211 4.80 2.81 5.17
C ALA A 211 5.15 4.31 5.25
N VAL A 212 4.65 5.02 6.26
CA VAL A 212 4.98 6.44 6.45
C VAL A 212 6.47 6.65 6.74
N ALA A 213 7.12 5.69 7.42
CA ALA A 213 8.53 5.78 7.78
C ALA A 213 9.50 5.33 6.67
N ARG A 214 9.00 4.81 5.53
CA ARG A 214 9.86 4.29 4.44
C ARG A 214 10.61 5.40 3.71
N GLU A 215 11.72 4.99 3.08
CA GLU A 215 12.43 5.81 2.10
C GLU A 215 11.57 6.04 0.86
N ARG A 216 11.77 7.18 0.19
CA ARG A 216 10.84 7.68 -0.83
C ARG A 216 11.57 8.35 -1.98
N GLY A 217 10.99 8.23 -3.15
CA GLY A 217 11.44 8.87 -4.38
C GLY A 217 10.80 8.21 -5.59
N TYR A 218 10.92 8.83 -6.76
CA TYR A 218 10.29 8.32 -7.98
C TYR A 218 10.59 6.85 -8.26
N ALA A 219 11.86 6.48 -8.27
CA ALA A 219 12.31 5.12 -8.51
C ALA A 219 11.96 4.19 -7.35
N THR A 220 12.36 4.56 -6.13
CA THR A 220 12.20 3.71 -4.93
C THR A 220 10.74 3.38 -4.65
N THR A 221 9.86 4.39 -4.60
CA THR A 221 8.44 4.19 -4.29
C THR A 221 7.72 3.42 -5.40
N TYR A 222 8.11 3.64 -6.66
CA TYR A 222 7.59 2.86 -7.79
C TYR A 222 8.02 1.38 -7.71
N GLU A 223 9.30 1.09 -7.52
CA GLU A 223 9.79 -0.30 -7.45
C GLU A 223 9.19 -1.06 -6.27
N GLU A 224 9.07 -0.42 -5.12
CA GLU A 224 8.39 -1.00 -3.96
C GLU A 224 6.90 -1.25 -4.24
N SER A 225 6.24 -0.40 -5.04
CA SER A 225 4.83 -0.56 -5.38
C SER A 225 4.56 -1.85 -6.16
N LEU A 226 5.47 -2.26 -7.06
CA LEU A 226 5.32 -3.43 -7.93
C LEU A 226 5.24 -4.75 -7.15
N SER A 227 5.84 -4.79 -5.96
CA SER A 227 5.87 -5.97 -5.09
C SER A 227 5.12 -5.76 -3.77
N SER A 228 4.30 -4.71 -3.69
CA SER A 228 3.58 -4.34 -2.46
C SER A 228 2.58 -5.43 -2.07
N PRO A 229 2.75 -6.09 -0.90
CA PRO A 229 1.78 -7.08 -0.42
C PRO A 229 0.40 -6.47 -0.15
N VAL A 230 0.35 -5.17 0.16
CA VAL A 230 -0.90 -4.43 0.34
C VAL A 230 -1.60 -4.20 -0.99
N ALA A 231 -0.88 -3.87 -2.06
CA ALA A 231 -1.49 -3.75 -3.38
C ALA A 231 -2.05 -5.10 -3.85
N GLN A 232 -1.32 -6.20 -3.63
CA GLN A 232 -1.79 -7.54 -3.97
C GLN A 232 -3.07 -7.92 -3.20
N ASP A 233 -3.08 -7.76 -1.87
CA ASP A 233 -4.25 -8.03 -1.03
C ASP A 233 -5.43 -7.13 -1.41
N PHE A 234 -5.18 -5.84 -1.66
CA PHE A 234 -6.20 -4.89 -2.07
C PHE A 234 -6.81 -5.25 -3.43
N ALA A 235 -5.98 -5.53 -4.45
CA ALA A 235 -6.45 -5.85 -5.78
C ALA A 235 -7.27 -7.15 -5.80
N THR A 236 -6.76 -8.19 -5.13
CA THR A 236 -7.46 -9.48 -4.96
C THR A 236 -8.80 -9.26 -4.29
N SER A 237 -8.81 -8.60 -3.14
CA SER A 237 -10.01 -8.29 -2.39
C SER A 237 -11.03 -7.45 -3.18
N LEU A 238 -10.57 -6.45 -3.93
CA LEU A 238 -11.44 -5.58 -4.71
C LEU A 238 -12.11 -6.39 -5.81
N LEU A 239 -11.34 -7.20 -6.56
CA LEU A 239 -11.88 -7.99 -7.66
C LEU A 239 -12.87 -9.05 -7.18
N GLU A 240 -12.70 -9.59 -5.97
CA GLU A 240 -13.59 -10.60 -5.40
C GLU A 240 -14.83 -10.01 -4.71
N ARG A 241 -14.67 -8.88 -4.00
CA ARG A 241 -15.68 -8.41 -3.02
C ARG A 241 -16.29 -7.06 -3.35
N ALA A 242 -15.79 -6.32 -4.34
CA ALA A 242 -16.48 -5.12 -4.79
C ALA A 242 -17.84 -5.50 -5.38
N THR A 243 -18.84 -4.66 -5.14
CA THR A 243 -20.22 -4.90 -5.57
C THR A 243 -20.79 -3.69 -6.29
N THR A 244 -21.74 -3.93 -7.18
CA THR A 244 -22.53 -2.88 -7.82
C THR A 244 -23.73 -2.48 -6.95
N GLU A 245 -24.04 -1.18 -6.88
CA GLU A 245 -25.28 -0.73 -6.21
C GLU A 245 -26.54 -1.04 -7.02
N ASP A 246 -26.41 -1.12 -8.35
CA ASP A 246 -27.47 -1.59 -9.23
C ASP A 246 -27.61 -3.10 -9.07
N LEU A 247 -28.37 -3.49 -8.06
CA LEU A 247 -28.90 -4.83 -7.92
C LEU A 247 -29.95 -5.01 -9.02
N SER A 248 -29.62 -5.72 -10.09
CA SER A 248 -30.63 -6.12 -11.07
C SER A 248 -31.60 -7.11 -10.40
N ASP A 249 -32.88 -6.90 -10.61
CA ASP A 249 -33.87 -7.95 -10.36
C ASP A 249 -33.61 -9.03 -11.42
N GLY A 250 -33.06 -10.18 -11.02
CA GLY A 250 -33.04 -11.34 -11.90
C GLY A 250 -34.46 -11.73 -12.33
N ASP A 251 -34.60 -12.54 -13.37
CA ASP A 251 -35.92 -13.05 -13.85
C ASP A 251 -36.75 -13.74 -12.74
N ASP A 252 -36.09 -14.16 -11.65
CA ASP A 252 -36.69 -14.77 -10.45
C ASP A 252 -36.85 -13.81 -9.25
N GLY A 253 -36.61 -12.50 -9.42
CA GLY A 253 -36.69 -11.49 -8.35
C GLY A 253 -35.52 -11.53 -7.34
N ALA A 254 -34.47 -12.31 -7.62
CA ALA A 254 -33.26 -12.35 -6.81
C ALA A 254 -32.32 -11.20 -7.20
N ARG A 255 -31.97 -10.35 -6.22
CA ARG A 255 -30.95 -9.30 -6.34
C ARG A 255 -29.57 -9.93 -6.43
N THR A 256 -28.98 -10.03 -7.61
CA THR A 256 -27.59 -10.50 -7.77
C THR A 256 -26.66 -9.31 -7.94
N ALA A 257 -25.85 -9.02 -6.91
CA ALA A 257 -24.76 -8.06 -7.05
C ALA A 257 -23.73 -8.61 -8.04
N THR A 258 -23.31 -7.81 -9.01
CA THR A 258 -22.19 -8.18 -9.90
C THR A 258 -20.88 -7.90 -9.18
N THR A 259 -19.95 -8.85 -9.22
CA THR A 259 -18.58 -8.64 -8.74
C THR A 259 -17.63 -8.51 -9.93
N PRO A 260 -16.48 -7.84 -9.79
CA PRO A 260 -15.52 -7.77 -10.89
C PRO A 260 -15.05 -9.17 -11.33
N ALA A 261 -14.96 -10.13 -10.42
CA ALA A 261 -14.57 -11.52 -10.72
C ALA A 261 -15.46 -12.21 -11.78
N SER A 262 -16.71 -11.79 -11.96
CA SER A 262 -17.59 -12.33 -13.02
C SER A 262 -17.40 -11.65 -14.40
N LEU A 263 -16.57 -10.61 -14.48
CA LEU A 263 -16.32 -9.87 -15.71
C LEU A 263 -15.14 -10.48 -16.49
N ASP A 264 -15.05 -10.18 -17.79
CA ASP A 264 -13.89 -10.54 -18.59
C ASP A 264 -12.60 -9.82 -18.08
N ALA A 265 -11.44 -10.33 -18.48
CA ALA A 265 -10.16 -9.81 -18.02
C ALA A 265 -9.96 -8.32 -18.34
N GLY A 266 -10.42 -7.87 -19.51
CA GLY A 266 -10.37 -6.47 -19.88
C GLY A 266 -11.22 -5.62 -18.95
N ARG A 267 -12.47 -6.02 -18.72
CA ARG A 267 -13.35 -5.27 -17.82
C ARG A 267 -12.82 -5.23 -16.39
N ARG A 268 -12.20 -6.30 -15.89
CA ARG A 268 -11.50 -6.31 -14.58
C ARG A 268 -10.34 -5.32 -14.53
N PHE A 269 -9.54 -5.25 -15.60
CA PHE A 269 -8.45 -4.29 -15.73
C PHE A 269 -8.98 -2.85 -15.69
N ASP A 270 -10.04 -2.56 -16.45
CA ASP A 270 -10.67 -1.24 -16.49
C ASP A 270 -11.25 -0.82 -15.13
N VAL A 271 -11.80 -1.77 -14.35
CA VAL A 271 -12.28 -1.52 -12.98
C VAL A 271 -11.15 -1.05 -12.07
N LEU A 272 -9.95 -1.65 -12.13
CA LEU A 272 -8.80 -1.21 -11.31
C LEU A 272 -8.28 0.16 -11.75
N VAL A 273 -8.15 0.39 -13.06
CA VAL A 273 -7.76 1.70 -13.60
C VAL A 273 -8.72 2.78 -13.11
N GLN A 274 -10.02 2.54 -13.26
CA GLN A 274 -11.03 3.54 -12.92
C GLN A 274 -11.24 3.73 -11.42
N PHE A 275 -10.97 2.69 -10.62
CA PHE A 275 -10.85 2.85 -9.17
C PHE A 275 -9.78 3.88 -8.82
N VAL A 276 -8.57 3.74 -9.38
CA VAL A 276 -7.48 4.71 -9.12
C VAL A 276 -7.82 6.09 -9.68
N GLN A 277 -8.41 6.17 -10.88
CA GLN A 277 -8.86 7.42 -11.50
C GLN A 277 -10.00 8.12 -10.73
N ALA A 278 -10.73 7.41 -9.88
CA ALA A 278 -11.78 7.98 -9.05
C ALA A 278 -11.27 8.61 -7.75
N LEU A 279 -10.07 8.24 -7.28
CA LEU A 279 -9.43 8.83 -6.10
C LEU A 279 -9.31 10.35 -6.24
N GLN A 280 -9.33 11.06 -5.12
CA GLN A 280 -9.23 12.51 -5.13
C GLN A 280 -7.84 12.93 -5.64
N TYR A 281 -7.80 13.83 -6.63
CA TYR A 281 -6.56 14.47 -7.02
C TYR A 281 -6.29 15.66 -6.09
N ALA A 282 -5.10 15.72 -5.46
CA ALA A 282 -4.63 16.92 -4.80
C ALA A 282 -3.10 16.94 -4.73
N PRO A 283 -2.44 18.11 -4.94
CA PRO A 283 -1.00 18.23 -4.83
C PRO A 283 -0.51 18.10 -3.38
N ASP A 284 0.77 17.77 -3.21
CA ASP A 284 1.36 17.60 -1.87
C ASP A 284 1.37 18.86 -1.02
N SER A 285 1.45 20.01 -1.67
CA SER A 285 1.41 21.30 -0.96
C SER A 285 0.08 21.51 -0.22
N GLU A 286 -1.01 20.90 -0.68
CA GLU A 286 -2.33 20.96 -0.05
C GLU A 286 -2.55 19.89 1.03
N THR A 287 -1.87 18.75 0.91
CA THR A 287 -2.17 17.54 1.70
C THR A 287 -1.10 17.22 2.75
N MET A 288 0.17 17.53 2.46
CA MET A 288 1.34 17.22 3.28
C MET A 288 2.15 18.45 3.71
N GLU A 289 1.78 19.65 3.25
CA GLU A 289 2.58 20.87 3.42
C GLU A 289 4.02 20.71 2.86
N ALA A 290 4.20 19.83 1.86
CA ALA A 290 5.46 19.52 1.21
C ALA A 290 5.40 19.87 -0.29
N TYR A 291 6.55 20.16 -0.91
CA TYR A 291 6.58 20.41 -2.36
C TYR A 291 6.44 19.11 -3.15
N ASP A 292 7.19 18.07 -2.75
CA ASP A 292 7.22 16.77 -3.42
C ASP A 292 7.30 15.67 -2.36
N TYR A 293 6.23 14.88 -2.25
CA TYR A 293 6.07 13.80 -1.28
C TYR A 293 5.50 12.57 -1.99
N HIS A 294 6.24 11.46 -1.96
CA HIS A 294 5.85 10.22 -2.65
C HIS A 294 5.09 9.32 -1.69
N ARG A 295 3.76 9.22 -1.84
CA ARG A 295 2.96 8.28 -1.07
C ARG A 295 3.19 6.86 -1.56
N THR A 296 3.39 5.96 -0.61
CA THR A 296 3.32 4.51 -0.84
C THR A 296 1.88 4.08 -1.15
N ASN A 297 1.69 2.84 -1.63
CA ASN A 297 0.36 2.28 -1.90
C ASN A 297 -0.53 2.32 -0.66
N GLU A 298 0.04 1.99 0.51
CA GLU A 298 -0.64 2.06 1.80
C GLU A 298 -1.15 3.46 2.12
N GLU A 299 -0.29 4.47 1.93
CA GLU A 299 -0.66 5.86 2.20
C GLU A 299 -1.71 6.36 1.23
N THR A 300 -1.57 6.08 -0.07
CA THR A 300 -2.54 6.49 -1.09
C THR A 300 -3.90 5.85 -0.83
N LEU A 301 -3.96 4.58 -0.43
CA LEU A 301 -5.21 3.90 -0.07
C LEU A 301 -5.85 4.52 1.18
N VAL A 302 -5.11 4.70 2.28
CA VAL A 302 -5.66 5.24 3.54
C VAL A 302 -6.05 6.72 3.41
N ALA A 303 -5.30 7.48 2.62
CA ALA A 303 -5.60 8.89 2.38
C ALA A 303 -6.74 9.05 1.35
N ALA A 304 -6.89 8.10 0.41
CA ALA A 304 -7.79 8.19 -0.76
C ALA A 304 -7.61 9.47 -1.58
N VAL A 305 -6.40 10.01 -1.55
CA VAL A 305 -5.96 11.22 -2.26
C VAL A 305 -4.52 11.05 -2.68
N GLY A 306 -4.16 11.66 -3.81
CA GLY A 306 -2.79 11.75 -4.29
C GLY A 306 -2.73 12.61 -5.54
N ASP A 307 -1.53 13.04 -5.92
CA ASP A 307 -1.31 13.70 -7.20
C ASP A 307 -1.04 12.66 -8.31
N CYS A 308 -0.43 13.09 -9.42
CA CYS A 308 -0.15 12.20 -10.55
C CYS A 308 0.78 11.03 -10.17
N LYS A 309 1.79 11.25 -9.31
CA LYS A 309 2.78 10.23 -8.98
C LYS A 309 2.25 9.19 -8.00
N ASP A 310 1.56 9.61 -6.95
CA ASP A 310 0.99 8.72 -5.93
C ASP A 310 0.00 7.72 -6.54
N ARG A 311 -0.82 8.22 -7.47
CA ARG A 311 -1.83 7.43 -8.17
C ARG A 311 -1.18 6.52 -9.22
N THR A 312 -0.07 6.95 -9.83
CA THR A 312 0.73 6.10 -10.73
C THR A 312 1.33 4.92 -9.97
N TYR A 313 1.93 5.13 -8.79
CA TYR A 313 2.50 4.03 -7.98
C TYR A 313 1.42 3.03 -7.55
N LEU A 314 0.27 3.53 -7.08
CA LEU A 314 -0.84 2.66 -6.72
C LEU A 314 -1.32 1.84 -7.92
N LEU A 315 -1.53 2.47 -9.07
CA LEU A 315 -1.97 1.75 -10.26
C LEU A 315 -0.94 0.71 -10.72
N ALA A 316 0.35 1.05 -10.70
CA ALA A 316 1.42 0.13 -11.04
C ALA A 316 1.38 -1.13 -10.17
N GLY A 317 1.31 -0.96 -8.85
CA GLY A 317 1.22 -2.08 -7.92
C GLY A 317 -0.02 -2.94 -8.10
N LEU A 318 -1.18 -2.32 -8.34
CA LEU A 318 -2.44 -3.06 -8.56
C LEU A 318 -2.39 -3.87 -9.86
N LEU A 319 -1.90 -3.30 -10.96
CA LEU A 319 -1.83 -3.99 -12.25
C LEU A 319 -0.75 -5.07 -12.28
N ALA A 320 0.44 -4.79 -11.73
CA ALA A 320 1.50 -5.79 -11.60
C ALA A 320 1.04 -6.99 -10.78
N THR A 321 0.33 -6.78 -9.68
CA THR A 321 -0.09 -7.88 -8.80
C THR A 321 -1.33 -8.63 -9.29
N ALA A 322 -2.26 -7.97 -9.98
CA ALA A 322 -3.52 -8.59 -10.43
C ALA A 322 -3.43 -9.23 -11.82
N PHE A 323 -2.57 -8.69 -12.69
CA PHE A 323 -2.47 -9.07 -14.10
C PHE A 323 -1.06 -9.45 -14.54
N ASP A 324 -0.07 -9.39 -13.64
CA ASP A 324 1.36 -9.62 -13.96
C ASP A 324 1.88 -8.66 -15.04
N CYS A 325 1.31 -7.45 -15.10
CA CYS A 325 1.69 -6.46 -16.09
C CYS A 325 3.09 -5.90 -15.83
N GLU A 326 3.92 -5.87 -16.87
CA GLU A 326 5.09 -5.03 -16.92
C GLU A 326 4.66 -3.56 -17.06
N THR A 327 5.19 -2.73 -16.17
CA THR A 327 4.87 -1.30 -16.16
C THR A 327 6.13 -0.44 -16.26
N THR A 328 5.94 0.83 -16.60
CA THR A 328 7.00 1.83 -16.75
C THR A 328 6.48 3.19 -16.31
N LEU A 329 7.27 3.96 -15.58
CA LEU A 329 6.98 5.37 -15.33
C LEU A 329 7.25 6.16 -16.60
N LEU A 330 6.27 6.92 -17.09
CA LEU A 330 6.41 7.77 -18.27
C LEU A 330 6.29 9.24 -17.87
N PHE A 331 7.33 10.03 -18.16
CA PHE A 331 7.42 11.42 -17.72
C PHE A 331 7.10 12.38 -18.85
N GLN A 332 6.12 13.25 -18.63
CA GLN A 332 5.96 14.51 -19.36
C GLN A 332 6.41 15.67 -18.46
N THR A 333 6.59 16.86 -19.03
CA THR A 333 6.97 18.03 -18.23
C THR A 333 5.92 18.31 -17.16
N GLY A 334 6.28 18.12 -15.89
CA GLY A 334 5.42 18.35 -14.74
C GLY A 334 4.30 17.32 -14.53
N HIS A 335 4.33 16.17 -15.20
CA HIS A 335 3.26 15.16 -15.10
C HIS A 335 3.78 13.73 -15.28
N LEU A 336 3.16 12.78 -14.59
CA LEU A 336 3.54 11.37 -14.59
C LEU A 336 2.38 10.49 -15.07
N PHE A 337 2.71 9.53 -15.94
CA PHE A 337 1.81 8.50 -16.44
C PHE A 337 2.36 7.12 -16.11
N LEU A 338 1.46 6.13 -16.14
CA LEU A 338 1.84 4.73 -16.16
C LEU A 338 1.86 4.22 -17.60
N GLY A 339 2.99 3.73 -18.07
CA GLY A 339 3.06 2.87 -19.25
C GLY A 339 2.83 1.43 -18.84
N VAL A 340 1.92 0.74 -19.52
CA VAL A 340 1.73 -0.72 -19.40
C VAL A 340 2.17 -1.34 -20.72
N ASP A 341 2.97 -2.41 -20.67
CA ASP A 341 3.36 -3.11 -21.90
C ASP A 341 2.11 -3.60 -22.65
N VAL A 342 2.00 -3.30 -23.94
CA VAL A 342 0.81 -3.62 -24.72
C VAL A 342 0.55 -5.12 -24.83
N GLU A 343 1.59 -5.96 -24.70
CA GLU A 343 1.45 -7.42 -24.70
C GLU A 343 0.72 -7.93 -23.44
N ASP A 344 0.80 -7.18 -22.33
CA ASP A 344 0.18 -7.53 -21.05
C ASP A 344 -1.23 -6.96 -20.87
N VAL A 345 -1.63 -6.00 -21.72
CA VAL A 345 -2.96 -5.39 -21.63
C VAL A 345 -4.02 -6.40 -22.08
N PRO A 346 -4.95 -6.82 -21.18
CA PRO A 346 -6.02 -7.72 -21.58
C PRO A 346 -6.89 -7.03 -22.63
N ALA A 347 -7.28 -7.76 -23.69
CA ALA A 347 -7.97 -7.22 -24.85
C ALA A 347 -9.12 -6.28 -24.46
N LEU A 348 -8.89 -4.98 -24.63
CA LEU A 348 -9.85 -3.91 -24.38
C LEU A 348 -9.95 -3.01 -25.62
N PRO A 349 -11.14 -2.44 -25.88
CA PRO A 349 -11.35 -1.55 -27.01
C PRO A 349 -10.88 -0.13 -26.66
N TYR A 350 -9.62 0.03 -26.25
CA TYR A 350 -9.01 1.35 -26.16
C TYR A 350 -8.64 1.77 -27.57
N ASP A 351 -9.27 2.84 -28.04
CA ASP A 351 -9.00 3.45 -29.34
C ASP A 351 -7.83 4.43 -29.19
N VAL A 352 -6.69 3.90 -28.70
CA VAL A 352 -5.49 4.68 -28.40
C VAL A 352 -4.31 4.00 -29.06
N ASP A 353 -3.59 4.78 -29.87
CA ASP A 353 -2.34 4.31 -30.46
C ASP A 353 -1.29 4.09 -29.34
N PRO A 354 -0.60 2.95 -29.32
CA PRO A 354 0.47 2.70 -28.37
C PRO A 354 1.57 3.77 -28.45
N LEU A 355 2.11 4.13 -27.29
CA LEU A 355 3.30 4.97 -27.22
C LEU A 355 4.53 4.10 -27.48
N SER A 356 5.21 4.32 -28.61
CA SER A 356 6.51 3.70 -28.88
C SER A 356 7.64 4.50 -28.22
N LEU A 357 8.34 3.91 -27.25
CA LEU A 357 9.48 4.53 -26.58
C LEU A 357 10.57 3.50 -26.29
N GLY A 358 11.81 3.79 -26.71
CA GLY A 358 12.95 2.90 -26.46
C GLY A 358 12.82 1.50 -27.11
N GLY A 359 12.08 1.40 -28.22
CA GLY A 359 11.83 0.13 -28.92
C GLY A 359 10.74 -0.75 -28.29
N ARG A 360 10.03 -0.25 -27.27
CA ARG A 360 8.87 -0.88 -26.64
C ARG A 360 7.61 -0.09 -26.94
N GLU A 361 6.45 -0.75 -26.87
CA GLU A 361 5.15 -0.14 -27.05
C GLU A 361 4.37 -0.18 -25.73
N PHE A 362 3.82 0.96 -25.33
CA PHE A 362 3.11 1.09 -24.07
C PHE A 362 1.70 1.62 -24.28
N LEU A 363 0.73 1.06 -23.58
CA LEU A 363 -0.52 1.75 -23.28
C LEU A 363 -0.22 2.79 -22.20
N ALA A 364 -0.20 4.07 -22.57
CA ALA A 364 -0.04 5.17 -21.62
C ALA A 364 -1.36 5.47 -20.91
N ILE A 365 -1.36 5.35 -19.59
CA ILE A 365 -2.51 5.57 -18.72
C ILE A 365 -2.22 6.78 -17.83
N ASP A 366 -3.07 7.80 -17.92
CA ASP A 366 -3.07 8.90 -16.96
C ASP A 366 -3.99 8.55 -15.79
N PRO A 367 -3.45 8.21 -14.61
CA PRO A 367 -4.28 7.92 -13.45
C PRO A 367 -4.93 9.20 -12.89
N SER A 368 -4.54 10.39 -13.36
CA SER A 368 -5.08 11.67 -12.91
C SER A 368 -6.37 12.06 -13.61
N LEU A 369 -6.59 11.53 -14.82
CA LEU A 369 -7.80 11.77 -15.61
C LEU A 369 -8.94 10.86 -15.14
N ARG A 370 -10.18 11.31 -15.33
CA ARG A 370 -11.37 10.50 -15.10
C ARG A 370 -11.92 10.00 -16.43
N GLY A 371 -12.22 8.71 -16.52
CA GLY A 371 -13.02 8.17 -17.63
C GLY A 371 -12.33 7.03 -18.35
N ARG A 372 -12.49 6.99 -19.68
CA ARG A 372 -11.85 5.96 -20.50
C ARG A 372 -10.38 6.29 -20.72
N ILE A 373 -9.59 5.27 -21.03
CA ILE A 373 -8.25 5.45 -21.58
C ILE A 373 -8.44 5.74 -23.07
N ASP A 374 -8.52 7.01 -23.45
CA ASP A 374 -8.83 7.45 -24.81
C ASP A 374 -7.90 8.55 -25.36
N ALA A 375 -7.23 9.31 -24.49
CA ALA A 375 -6.21 10.26 -24.91
C ALA A 375 -5.26 10.62 -23.77
N PHE A 376 -4.04 11.01 -24.14
CA PHE A 376 -3.12 11.77 -23.30
C PHE A 376 -2.73 13.07 -24.01
N PRO A 377 -2.32 14.13 -23.28
CA PRO A 377 -1.86 15.36 -23.88
C PRO A 377 -0.75 15.12 -24.90
N ASP A 378 -0.82 15.82 -26.03
CA ASP A 378 0.19 15.83 -27.11
C ASP A 378 1.43 16.65 -26.69
N LEU A 379 2.00 16.28 -25.55
CA LEU A 379 3.27 16.78 -25.04
C LEU A 379 4.32 15.68 -25.19
N PRO A 380 5.58 16.02 -25.50
CA PRO A 380 6.62 15.02 -25.62
C PRO A 380 6.85 14.36 -24.26
N PHE A 381 6.87 13.03 -24.25
CA PHE A 381 7.48 12.29 -23.15
C PHE A 381 8.98 12.59 -23.17
N VAL A 382 9.54 12.96 -22.02
CA VAL A 382 10.94 13.38 -21.88
C VAL A 382 11.81 12.26 -21.31
N ALA A 383 11.21 11.36 -20.52
CA ALA A 383 11.90 10.25 -19.90
C ALA A 383 10.95 9.08 -19.62
N ALA A 384 11.52 7.90 -19.43
CA ALA A 384 10.85 6.74 -18.88
C ALA A 384 11.75 6.01 -17.88
N TYR A 385 11.15 5.34 -16.91
CA TYR A 385 11.86 4.55 -15.90
C TYR A 385 11.20 3.18 -15.67
N SER A 386 11.98 2.12 -15.80
CA SER A 386 11.61 0.77 -15.36
C SER A 386 12.85 -0.09 -15.15
N GLU A 387 12.74 -1.08 -14.26
CA GLU A 387 13.80 -2.07 -13.97
C GLU A 387 15.17 -1.46 -13.62
N GLY A 388 15.19 -0.35 -12.88
CA GLY A 388 16.44 0.34 -12.55
C GLY A 388 17.06 1.14 -13.69
N ASN A 389 16.41 1.23 -14.85
CA ASN A 389 16.91 1.89 -16.04
C ASN A 389 16.09 3.13 -16.40
N TRP A 390 16.80 4.19 -16.81
CA TRP A 390 16.21 5.40 -17.35
C TRP A 390 16.41 5.46 -18.86
N TRP A 391 15.34 5.78 -19.59
CA TRP A 391 15.35 6.09 -21.02
C TRP A 391 14.97 7.55 -21.23
N TYR A 392 15.58 8.20 -22.20
CA TYR A 392 15.33 9.61 -22.50
C TYR A 392 15.09 9.79 -24.00
N THR A 393 14.13 10.65 -24.34
CA THR A 393 13.80 10.98 -25.74
C THR A 393 14.70 12.05 -26.32
N ASP A 394 15.24 12.95 -25.48
CA ASP A 394 16.18 14.00 -25.89
C ASP A 394 16.99 14.50 -24.67
N ALA A 395 18.32 14.46 -24.76
CA ALA A 395 19.22 14.98 -23.72
C ALA A 395 19.07 16.50 -23.47
N ASP A 396 18.65 17.27 -24.47
CA ASP A 396 18.43 18.71 -24.34
C ASP A 396 17.06 19.02 -23.69
N ALA A 397 16.07 18.14 -23.86
CA ALA A 397 14.78 18.20 -23.16
C ALA A 397 14.93 17.95 -21.65
N ILE A 398 15.85 17.06 -21.25
CA ILE A 398 16.25 16.85 -19.84
C ILE A 398 16.73 18.17 -19.22
N THR A 399 17.55 18.94 -19.95
CA THR A 399 18.15 20.15 -19.41
C THR A 399 17.15 21.30 -19.26
N SER A 400 16.09 21.29 -20.06
CA SER A 400 15.11 22.37 -20.20
C SER A 400 13.76 22.13 -19.51
N GLY A 401 13.34 20.87 -19.32
CA GLY A 401 12.03 20.50 -18.77
C GLY A 401 12.03 19.82 -17.40
N ILE A 402 13.20 19.54 -16.82
CA ILE A 402 13.32 18.80 -15.57
C ILE A 402 13.51 19.74 -14.37
N ASP A 403 12.67 19.55 -13.35
CA ASP A 403 12.80 20.18 -12.03
C ASP A 403 14.20 19.92 -11.44
N ASP A 404 14.72 20.86 -10.66
CA ASP A 404 16.09 20.80 -10.11
C ASP A 404 16.40 19.49 -9.34
N VAL A 405 15.36 18.75 -8.90
CA VAL A 405 15.43 17.47 -8.18
C VAL A 405 16.02 16.33 -9.03
N VAL A 406 15.51 16.08 -10.24
CA VAL A 406 16.04 14.99 -11.10
C VAL A 406 17.41 15.39 -11.67
N ARG A 407 17.66 16.69 -11.88
CA ARG A 407 18.99 17.21 -12.23
C ARG A 407 20.02 16.92 -11.14
N ASP A 408 19.68 17.04 -9.87
CA ASP A 408 20.57 16.72 -8.75
C ASP A 408 20.73 15.20 -8.55
N TYR A 409 19.68 14.41 -8.79
CA TYR A 409 19.79 12.94 -8.79
C TYR A 409 20.75 12.43 -9.88
N LEU A 410 20.63 12.92 -11.12
CA LEU A 410 21.50 12.50 -12.22
C LEU A 410 22.98 12.87 -12.00
N LYS A 411 23.25 14.01 -11.36
CA LYS A 411 24.62 14.41 -10.99
C LYS A 411 25.22 13.54 -9.89
N THR A 412 24.40 12.99 -9.00
CA THR A 412 24.86 12.22 -7.83
C THR A 412 24.88 10.71 -8.09
N ALA A 413 24.05 10.21 -8.99
CA ALA A 413 23.90 8.78 -9.29
C ALA A 413 24.89 8.23 -10.34
N ASP A 414 25.66 9.10 -11.03
CA ASP A 414 26.68 8.68 -12.02
C ASP A 414 26.08 7.79 -13.14
N VAL A 415 24.80 8.04 -13.46
CA VAL A 415 24.04 7.35 -14.50
C VAL A 415 24.38 7.99 -15.84
N VAL A 416 24.88 7.19 -16.78
CA VAL A 416 25.05 7.63 -18.18
C VAL A 416 23.69 7.50 -18.86
N PRO A 417 23.07 8.60 -19.33
CA PRO A 417 21.81 8.52 -20.08
C PRO A 417 22.00 7.63 -21.30
N GLN A 418 21.16 6.61 -21.46
CA GLN A 418 21.03 5.95 -22.75
C GLN A 418 20.12 6.83 -23.61
N VAL A 419 20.76 7.59 -24.49
CA VAL A 419 20.08 8.42 -25.49
C VAL A 419 19.82 7.53 -26.69
N PHE A 420 18.57 7.46 -27.13
CA PHE A 420 18.22 6.83 -28.40
C PHE A 420 18.38 7.80 -29.56
#